data_AF-A0A1D7QF28-F1
#
_entry.id   AF-A0A1D7QF28-F1
#
_cell.length_a   1.000
_cell.length_b   1.000
_cell.length_c   1.000
_cell.angle_alpha   90.00
_cell.angle_beta   90.00
_cell.angle_gamma   90.00
#
_symmetry.space_group_name_H-M   'P 1'
#
loop_
_entity.id
_entity.type
_entity.pdbx_description
1 polymer ?
#
loop_
_entity_poly.entity_id
_entity_poly.type
_entity_poly.pdbx_seq_one_letter_code
_entity_poly.pdbx_strand_id
1 'polypeptide(L)'
;MAKASNGPLGALNGKLRNLVFYMLNGQPVVRTIGDPGKPSRNQLANRQAMSVTMGLVSSITDFTSVSFELEAKGTVRNAHNLATSYIKKQALKGEYPNISVDYSKVILSNGSLPGAADLKIEKKEKGVLLSWDTTGSDDDIVMILLCHPLQKRATSCINAGRRDAGSYFIGLREDYLEEPIEAYICFRAADGKAISNSAYVGNLNGEIESPEERAQNKKYQLIKQRFDVVESDYLQQLKDNWGQRVDSKAFRNLEKEYEVLKNKLEHLPGKPG
;
A
#
# COMPACT_ATOMS: atom_id res chain seq x y z
N MET A 1 -18.13 5.96 25.53
CA MET A 1 -19.49 6.43 25.88
C MET A 1 -20.06 5.48 26.91
N ALA A 2 -20.72 5.99 27.95
CA ALA A 2 -21.44 5.17 28.91
C ALA A 2 -22.83 4.86 28.36
N LYS A 3 -23.31 3.63 28.58
CA LYS A 3 -24.61 3.13 28.16
C LYS A 3 -25.42 2.73 29.39
N ALA A 4 -26.70 3.06 29.39
CA ALA A 4 -27.65 2.69 30.44
C ALA A 4 -28.62 1.64 29.87
N SER A 5 -28.14 0.41 29.67
CA SER A 5 -28.92 -0.64 28.99
C SER A 5 -30.18 -1.06 29.76
N ASN A 6 -30.20 -0.85 31.08
CA ASN A 6 -31.29 -1.22 31.98
C ASN A 6 -32.14 -0.01 32.42
N GLY A 7 -32.24 1.01 31.55
CA GLY A 7 -33.02 2.22 31.79
C GLY A 7 -32.29 3.30 32.61
N PRO A 8 -32.95 4.43 32.89
CA PRO A 8 -32.31 5.64 33.43
C PRO A 8 -31.71 5.48 34.83
N LEU A 9 -32.27 4.59 35.65
CA LEU A 9 -31.81 4.28 37.01
C LEU A 9 -30.94 3.01 37.08
N GLY A 10 -30.67 2.38 35.93
CA GLY A 10 -29.86 1.17 35.85
C GLY A 10 -28.35 1.44 35.96
N ALA A 11 -27.59 0.38 36.26
CA ALA A 11 -26.13 0.46 36.28
C ALA A 11 -25.59 0.90 34.90
N LEU A 12 -24.76 1.95 34.92
CA LEU A 12 -24.08 2.43 33.72
C LEU A 12 -22.95 1.46 33.33
N ASN A 13 -22.68 1.36 32.03
CA ASN A 13 -21.53 0.62 31.51
C ASN A 13 -20.79 1.48 30.47
N GLY A 14 -19.50 1.71 30.70
CA GLY A 14 -18.62 2.48 29.83
C GLY A 14 -18.15 3.80 30.45
N LYS A 15 -17.65 4.71 29.61
CA LYS A 15 -16.99 5.94 30.04
C LYS A 15 -17.92 7.16 30.04
N LEU A 16 -18.00 7.86 31.16
CA LEU A 16 -18.62 9.18 31.32
C LEU A 16 -17.58 10.14 31.91
N ARG A 17 -17.13 11.12 31.11
CA ARG A 17 -16.04 12.04 31.48
C ARG A 17 -14.80 11.28 31.99
N ASN A 18 -14.40 11.49 33.25
CA ASN A 18 -13.24 10.82 33.87
C ASN A 18 -13.62 9.53 34.61
N LEU A 19 -14.88 9.13 34.57
CA LEU A 19 -15.39 7.94 35.25
C LEU A 19 -15.60 6.80 34.26
N VAL A 20 -15.25 5.59 34.68
CA VAL A 20 -15.51 4.35 33.96
C VAL A 20 -16.37 3.46 34.84
N PHE A 21 -17.56 3.14 34.34
CA PHE A 21 -18.52 2.26 34.97
C PHE A 21 -18.44 0.87 34.33
N TYR A 22 -18.36 -0.18 35.13
CA TYR A 22 -18.31 -1.56 34.66
C TYR A 22 -18.79 -2.51 35.75
N MET A 23 -19.10 -3.75 35.36
CA MET A 23 -19.46 -4.80 36.31
C MET A 23 -18.20 -5.57 36.72
N LEU A 24 -17.92 -5.64 38.01
CA LEU A 24 -16.85 -6.46 38.59
C LEU A 24 -17.50 -7.54 39.45
N ASN A 25 -17.36 -8.81 39.05
CA ASN A 25 -17.93 -9.95 39.77
C ASN A 25 -19.43 -9.79 40.10
N GLY A 26 -20.21 -9.21 39.18
CA GLY A 26 -21.64 -8.97 39.36
C GLY A 26 -21.99 -7.68 40.13
N GLN A 27 -21.02 -6.91 40.59
CA GLN A 27 -21.25 -5.63 41.27
C GLN A 27 -20.93 -4.43 40.35
N PRO A 28 -21.80 -3.41 40.28
CA PRO A 28 -21.51 -2.19 39.53
C PRO A 28 -20.42 -1.39 40.26
N VAL A 29 -19.28 -1.20 39.59
CA VAL A 29 -18.13 -0.45 40.12
C VAL A 29 -17.87 0.78 39.24
N VAL A 30 -17.49 1.87 39.90
CA VAL A 30 -17.00 3.09 39.25
C VAL A 30 -15.55 3.34 39.64
N ARG A 31 -14.73 3.70 38.66
CA ARG A 31 -13.36 4.15 38.90
C ARG A 31 -13.03 5.38 38.08
N THR A 32 -12.01 6.11 38.49
CA THR A 32 -11.40 7.15 37.67
C THR A 32 -10.47 6.54 36.61
N ILE A 33 -10.25 7.29 35.53
CA ILE A 33 -9.20 6.96 34.56
C ILE A 33 -7.86 7.33 35.18
N GLY A 34 -6.96 6.36 35.33
CA GLY A 34 -5.59 6.61 35.80
C GLY A 34 -4.73 7.23 34.71
N ASP A 35 -3.60 7.82 35.11
CA ASP A 35 -2.59 8.31 34.18
C ASP A 35 -1.94 7.11 33.46
N PRO A 36 -2.02 7.02 32.12
CA PRO A 36 -1.40 5.93 31.37
C PRO A 36 0.13 5.95 31.42
N GLY A 37 0.78 7.04 31.86
CA GLY A 37 2.23 7.17 31.91
C GLY A 37 2.90 7.16 30.54
N LYS A 38 4.22 6.94 30.50
CA LYS A 38 4.99 6.85 29.25
C LYS A 38 4.65 5.54 28.51
N PRO A 39 4.34 5.59 27.21
CA PRO A 39 3.96 4.39 26.49
C PRO A 39 5.14 3.42 26.34
N SER A 40 4.87 2.12 26.53
CA SER A 40 5.87 1.08 26.29
C SER A 40 6.17 0.90 24.80
N ARG A 41 7.29 0.25 24.47
CA ARG A 41 7.64 -0.08 23.07
C ARG A 41 6.52 -0.83 22.35
N ASN A 42 5.86 -1.78 23.02
CA ASN A 42 4.74 -2.53 22.46
C ASN A 42 3.50 -1.64 22.24
N GLN A 43 3.25 -0.67 23.12
CA GLN A 43 2.18 0.29 22.93
C GLN A 43 2.46 1.23 21.75
N LEU A 44 3.70 1.68 21.58
CA LEU A 44 4.12 2.47 20.43
C LEU A 44 4.00 1.69 19.12
N ALA A 45 4.44 0.43 19.10
CA ALA A 45 4.29 -0.47 17.97
C ALA A 45 2.81 -0.64 17.57
N ASN A 46 1.92 -0.90 18.54
CA ASN A 46 0.49 -1.02 18.28
C ASN A 46 -0.15 0.29 17.77
N ARG A 47 0.29 1.45 18.29
CA ARG A 47 -0.15 2.76 17.81
C ARG A 47 0.28 3.01 16.37
N GLN A 48 1.53 2.70 16.03
CA GLN A 48 2.02 2.83 14.67
C GLN A 48 1.28 1.87 13.72
N ALA A 49 1.15 0.60 14.09
CA ALA A 49 0.39 -0.39 13.32
C ALA A 49 -1.05 0.09 13.03
N MET A 50 -1.71 0.67 14.04
CA MET A 50 -3.04 1.26 13.86
C MET A 50 -3.01 2.48 12.93
N SER A 51 -2.02 3.38 13.07
CA SER A 51 -1.88 4.56 12.20
C SER A 51 -1.72 4.15 10.73
N VAL A 52 -0.86 3.17 10.45
CA VAL A 52 -0.63 2.61 9.10
C VAL A 52 -1.90 1.97 8.56
N THR A 53 -2.58 1.16 9.37
CA THR A 53 -3.84 0.52 8.99
C THR A 53 -4.90 1.56 8.63
N MET A 54 -5.10 2.56 9.50
CA MET A 54 -6.11 3.61 9.28
C MET A 54 -5.81 4.46 8.06
N GLY A 55 -4.52 4.71 7.77
CA GLY A 55 -4.09 5.36 6.54
C GLY A 55 -4.63 4.65 5.30
N LEU A 56 -4.43 3.32 5.22
CA LEU A 56 -4.95 2.52 4.12
C LEU A 56 -6.48 2.43 4.13
N VAL A 57 -7.10 2.09 5.27
CA VAL A 57 -8.57 1.92 5.34
C VAL A 57 -9.28 3.20 4.92
N SER A 58 -8.79 4.37 5.32
CA SER A 58 -9.39 5.64 4.95
C SER A 58 -9.40 5.89 3.44
N SER A 59 -8.36 5.46 2.71
CA SER A 59 -8.26 5.66 1.26
C SER A 59 -9.13 4.70 0.45
N ILE A 60 -9.58 3.60 1.06
CA ILE A 60 -10.36 2.52 0.41
C ILE A 60 -11.78 2.40 0.96
N THR A 61 -12.26 3.42 1.69
CA THR A 61 -13.55 3.37 2.41
C THR A 61 -14.72 3.06 1.48
N ASP A 62 -14.76 3.69 0.31
CA ASP A 62 -15.85 3.51 -0.65
C ASP A 62 -15.95 2.06 -1.13
N PHE A 63 -14.80 1.45 -1.46
CA PHE A 63 -14.73 0.04 -1.85
C PHE A 63 -15.12 -0.89 -0.71
N THR A 64 -14.49 -0.71 0.46
CA THR A 64 -14.70 -1.58 1.63
C THR A 64 -16.10 -1.52 2.19
N SER A 65 -16.78 -0.37 2.05
CA SER A 65 -18.17 -0.20 2.47
C SER A 65 -19.12 -1.15 1.76
N VAL A 66 -18.87 -1.40 0.47
CA VAL A 66 -19.67 -2.30 -0.36
C VAL A 66 -19.20 -3.75 -0.21
N SER A 67 -17.89 -3.96 -0.21
CA SER A 67 -17.35 -5.32 -0.22
C SER A 67 -17.54 -6.09 1.09
N PHE A 68 -17.51 -5.39 2.23
CA PHE A 68 -17.79 -5.99 3.55
C PHE A 68 -19.24 -5.82 4.01
N GLU A 69 -20.12 -5.29 3.17
CA GLU A 69 -21.54 -5.07 3.49
C GLU A 69 -22.21 -6.39 3.93
N LEU A 70 -22.00 -7.46 3.16
CA LEU A 70 -22.59 -8.77 3.40
C LEU A 70 -22.08 -9.43 4.68
N GLU A 71 -20.78 -9.35 4.97
CA GLU A 71 -20.19 -9.90 6.21
C GLU A 71 -20.60 -9.09 7.45
N ALA A 72 -20.78 -7.77 7.31
CA ALA A 72 -21.21 -6.92 8.41
C ALA A 72 -22.68 -7.16 8.80
N LYS A 73 -23.51 -7.54 7.83
CA LYS A 73 -24.96 -7.72 8.00
C LYS A 73 -25.27 -8.74 9.10
N GLY A 74 -26.13 -8.34 10.05
CA GLY A 74 -26.51 -9.19 11.18
C GLY A 74 -25.48 -9.26 12.30
N THR A 75 -24.38 -8.52 12.22
CA THR A 75 -23.35 -8.43 13.28
C THR A 75 -23.34 -7.06 13.95
N VAL A 76 -22.58 -6.94 15.04
CA VAL A 76 -22.34 -5.65 15.73
C VAL A 76 -21.18 -4.87 15.06
N ARG A 77 -20.51 -5.46 14.05
CA ARG A 77 -19.38 -4.85 13.34
C ARG A 77 -19.91 -4.10 12.11
N ASN A 78 -19.23 -3.02 11.73
CA ASN A 78 -19.44 -2.35 10.45
C ASN A 78 -18.31 -2.74 9.47
N ALA A 79 -18.49 -2.41 8.19
CA ALA A 79 -17.52 -2.68 7.13
C ALA A 79 -16.11 -2.12 7.46
N HIS A 80 -16.05 -0.91 8.00
CA HIS A 80 -14.80 -0.27 8.41
C HIS A 80 -14.03 -1.08 9.47
N ASN A 81 -14.73 -1.63 10.47
CA ASN A 81 -14.14 -2.46 11.52
C ASN A 81 -13.64 -3.81 10.96
N LEU A 82 -14.36 -4.38 9.99
CA LEU A 82 -13.94 -5.61 9.31
C LEU A 82 -12.67 -5.37 8.50
N ALA A 83 -12.66 -4.37 7.62
CA ALA A 83 -11.48 -3.97 6.85
C ALA A 83 -10.26 -3.70 7.75
N THR A 84 -10.45 -2.91 8.81
CA THR A 84 -9.40 -2.64 9.81
C THR A 84 -8.88 -3.93 10.46
N SER A 85 -9.76 -4.90 10.74
CA SER A 85 -9.35 -6.16 11.37
C SER A 85 -8.50 -7.01 10.44
N TYR A 86 -8.94 -7.21 9.19
CA TYR A 86 -8.20 -8.01 8.20
C TYR A 86 -6.84 -7.39 7.90
N ILE A 87 -6.82 -6.10 7.54
CA ILE A 87 -5.58 -5.39 7.18
C ILE A 87 -4.59 -5.41 8.35
N LYS A 88 -5.02 -5.06 9.57
CA LYS A 88 -4.11 -5.03 10.72
C LYS A 88 -3.52 -6.40 11.06
N LYS A 89 -4.26 -7.48 10.85
CA LYS A 89 -3.83 -8.84 11.21
C LYS A 89 -2.94 -9.49 10.15
N GLN A 90 -3.14 -9.17 8.89
CA GLN A 90 -2.55 -9.93 7.77
C GLN A 90 -1.64 -9.10 6.88
N ALA A 91 -1.91 -7.79 6.76
CA ALA A 91 -1.30 -6.92 5.75
C ALA A 91 -0.29 -5.93 6.34
N LEU A 92 0.23 -6.17 7.55
CA LEU A 92 1.31 -5.36 8.12
C LEU A 92 2.62 -6.14 8.05
N LYS A 93 3.69 -5.45 7.64
CA LYS A 93 5.07 -5.96 7.65
C LYS A 93 6.01 -5.02 8.39
N GLY A 94 7.19 -5.53 8.73
CA GLY A 94 8.21 -4.80 9.48
C GLY A 94 7.98 -4.78 10.98
N GLU A 95 8.88 -4.10 11.69
CA GLU A 95 8.84 -3.94 13.14
C GLU A 95 8.93 -2.46 13.51
N TYR A 96 8.38 -2.08 14.67
CA TYR A 96 8.48 -0.70 15.16
C TYR A 96 9.95 -0.23 15.26
N PRO A 97 10.30 0.93 14.69
CA PRO A 97 9.43 2.01 14.20
C PRO A 97 9.19 2.03 12.67
N ASN A 98 9.39 0.92 11.97
CA ASN A 98 9.32 0.80 10.51
C ASN A 98 8.21 -0.16 10.06
N ILE A 99 7.00 0.00 10.63
CA ILE A 99 5.83 -0.79 10.23
C ILE A 99 5.23 -0.20 8.95
N SER A 100 4.97 -1.05 7.95
CA SER A 100 4.38 -0.67 6.67
C SER A 100 3.33 -1.69 6.21
N VAL A 101 2.62 -1.37 5.13
CA VAL A 101 1.62 -2.26 4.52
C VAL A 101 2.31 -3.26 3.59
N ASP A 102 1.96 -4.53 3.73
CA ASP A 102 2.19 -5.56 2.73
C ASP A 102 0.96 -5.68 1.83
N TYR A 103 0.98 -4.99 0.70
CA TYR A 103 -0.15 -4.91 -0.23
C TYR A 103 -0.57 -6.29 -0.77
N SER A 104 0.39 -7.20 -0.97
CA SER A 104 0.10 -8.56 -1.43
C SER A 104 -0.83 -9.36 -0.50
N LYS A 105 -0.93 -8.97 0.78
CA LYS A 105 -1.73 -9.65 1.82
C LYS A 105 -2.97 -8.86 2.23
N VAL A 106 -3.28 -7.75 1.57
CA VAL A 106 -4.47 -6.95 1.87
C VAL A 106 -5.71 -7.71 1.45
N ILE A 107 -6.60 -7.98 2.41
CA ILE A 107 -7.94 -8.52 2.15
C ILE A 107 -8.96 -7.38 2.16
N LEU A 108 -9.67 -7.22 1.05
CA LEU A 108 -10.66 -6.19 0.82
C LEU A 108 -12.08 -6.74 0.79
N SER A 109 -12.25 -8.04 0.57
CA SER A 109 -13.55 -8.71 0.59
C SER A 109 -13.37 -10.15 1.02
N ASN A 110 -14.37 -10.69 1.70
CA ASN A 110 -14.42 -12.07 2.14
C ASN A 110 -15.83 -12.61 1.95
N GLY A 111 -15.96 -13.73 1.24
CA GLY A 111 -17.26 -14.29 0.88
C GLY A 111 -17.15 -15.65 0.18
N SER A 112 -18.31 -16.16 -0.25
CA SER A 112 -18.45 -17.54 -0.76
C SER A 112 -18.43 -17.67 -2.28
N LEU A 113 -18.50 -16.56 -3.03
CA LEU A 113 -18.51 -16.61 -4.49
C LEU A 113 -17.10 -16.98 -4.99
N PRO A 114 -16.96 -17.87 -5.98
CA PRO A 114 -15.65 -18.20 -6.54
C PRO A 114 -15.05 -16.98 -7.27
N GLY A 115 -13.78 -16.70 -7.01
CA GLY A 115 -13.01 -15.71 -7.77
C GLY A 115 -12.69 -16.18 -9.19
N ALA A 116 -12.05 -15.32 -9.99
CA ALA A 116 -11.58 -15.65 -11.33
C ALA A 116 -10.11 -16.09 -11.32
N ALA A 117 -9.72 -16.90 -12.30
CA ALA A 117 -8.34 -17.31 -12.54
C ALA A 117 -7.63 -16.36 -13.51
N ASP A 118 -6.33 -16.58 -13.71
CA ASP A 118 -5.49 -15.88 -14.69
C ASP A 118 -5.64 -14.35 -14.69
N LEU A 119 -5.64 -13.78 -13.49
CA LEU A 119 -5.68 -12.33 -13.29
C LEU A 119 -4.40 -11.70 -13.84
N LYS A 120 -4.55 -10.72 -14.72
CA LYS A 120 -3.44 -9.95 -15.30
C LYS A 120 -3.72 -8.47 -15.23
N ILE A 121 -2.63 -7.71 -15.15
CA ILE A 121 -2.64 -6.25 -15.14
C ILE A 121 -1.61 -5.73 -16.13
N GLU A 122 -2.03 -4.76 -16.96
CA GLU A 122 -1.17 -4.13 -17.96
C GLU A 122 -1.29 -2.61 -17.89
N LYS A 123 -0.15 -1.93 -17.82
CA LYS A 123 -0.09 -0.46 -17.99
C LYS A 123 -0.31 -0.11 -19.46
N LYS A 124 -1.20 0.84 -19.73
CA LYS A 124 -1.44 1.46 -21.05
C LYS A 124 -1.19 2.97 -20.94
N GLU A 125 -1.12 3.66 -22.07
CA GLU A 125 -0.79 5.10 -22.12
C GLU A 125 -1.69 5.99 -21.24
N LYS A 126 -2.99 5.65 -21.16
CA LYS A 126 -4.00 6.47 -20.45
C LYS A 126 -4.61 5.80 -19.23
N GLY A 127 -4.04 4.69 -18.78
CA GLY A 127 -4.65 3.93 -17.69
C GLY A 127 -4.12 2.51 -17.55
N VAL A 128 -4.91 1.69 -16.86
CA VAL A 128 -4.58 0.31 -16.54
C VAL A 128 -5.65 -0.60 -17.10
N LEU A 129 -5.23 -1.66 -17.79
CA LEU A 129 -6.10 -2.72 -18.26
C LEU A 129 -5.97 -3.92 -17.32
N LEU A 130 -7.09 -4.38 -16.77
CA LEU A 130 -7.16 -5.64 -16.05
C LEU A 130 -7.85 -6.67 -16.93
N SER A 131 -7.37 -7.91 -16.89
CA SER A 131 -8.02 -9.04 -17.56
C SER A 131 -8.03 -10.26 -16.67
N TRP A 132 -9.02 -11.13 -16.86
CA TRP A 132 -9.23 -12.33 -16.07
C TRP A 132 -9.87 -13.41 -16.92
N ASP A 133 -9.77 -14.66 -16.47
CA ASP A 133 -10.42 -15.77 -17.13
C ASP A 133 -11.94 -15.74 -16.92
N THR A 134 -12.68 -15.95 -18.01
CA THR A 134 -14.15 -15.94 -18.04
C THR A 134 -14.75 -17.33 -17.92
N THR A 135 -13.95 -18.40 -17.82
CA THR A 135 -14.50 -19.75 -17.65
C THR A 135 -15.36 -19.84 -16.38
N GLY A 136 -16.59 -20.38 -16.54
CA GLY A 136 -17.55 -20.48 -15.44
C GLY A 136 -18.05 -19.13 -14.90
N SER A 137 -17.95 -18.05 -15.68
CA SER A 137 -18.40 -16.72 -15.25
C SER A 137 -19.91 -16.53 -15.45
N ASP A 138 -20.57 -16.11 -14.38
CA ASP A 138 -21.96 -15.65 -14.38
C ASP A 138 -22.05 -14.15 -14.76
N ASP A 139 -23.24 -13.56 -14.66
CA ASP A 139 -23.51 -12.13 -14.84
C ASP A 139 -23.07 -11.25 -13.65
N ASP A 140 -22.15 -11.77 -12.83
CA ASP A 140 -21.55 -11.09 -11.69
C ASP A 140 -20.99 -9.71 -12.07
N ILE A 141 -21.09 -8.77 -11.12
CA ILE A 141 -20.52 -7.44 -11.20
C ILE A 141 -19.05 -7.49 -10.73
N VAL A 142 -18.16 -6.96 -11.55
CA VAL A 142 -16.74 -6.86 -11.23
C VAL A 142 -16.49 -5.61 -10.39
N MET A 143 -15.73 -5.79 -9.31
CA MET A 143 -15.26 -4.70 -8.45
C MET A 143 -13.73 -4.65 -8.50
N ILE A 144 -13.17 -3.48 -8.81
CA ILE A 144 -11.71 -3.29 -8.91
C ILE A 144 -11.28 -2.15 -7.98
N LEU A 145 -10.14 -2.33 -7.31
CA LEU A 145 -9.48 -1.28 -6.53
C LEU A 145 -8.04 -1.12 -7.00
N LEU A 146 -7.65 0.11 -7.33
CA LEU A 146 -6.25 0.49 -7.56
C LEU A 146 -5.78 1.35 -6.40
N CYS A 147 -4.88 0.82 -5.57
CA CYS A 147 -4.25 1.56 -4.49
C CYS A 147 -3.02 2.30 -5.01
N HIS A 148 -2.87 3.56 -4.61
CA HIS A 148 -1.76 4.45 -4.95
C HIS A 148 -1.00 4.79 -3.67
N PRO A 149 0.03 4.00 -3.29
CA PRO A 149 0.62 4.07 -1.96
C PRO A 149 1.32 5.40 -1.66
N LEU A 150 1.97 6.02 -2.66
CA LEU A 150 2.67 7.29 -2.49
C LEU A 150 1.71 8.45 -2.22
N GLN A 151 0.58 8.49 -2.93
CA GLN A 151 -0.46 9.48 -2.73
C GLN A 151 -1.40 9.19 -1.56
N LYS A 152 -1.32 7.99 -0.96
CA LYS A 152 -2.25 7.53 0.10
C LYS A 152 -3.71 7.64 -0.34
N ARG A 153 -3.97 7.29 -1.61
CA ARG A 153 -5.30 7.32 -2.24
C ARG A 153 -5.57 5.99 -2.93
N ALA A 154 -6.82 5.77 -3.30
CA ALA A 154 -7.20 4.64 -4.14
C ALA A 154 -8.26 5.05 -5.16
N THR A 155 -8.23 4.42 -6.32
CA THR A 155 -9.27 4.52 -7.36
C THR A 155 -10.16 3.29 -7.22
N SER A 156 -11.41 3.51 -6.80
CA SER A 156 -12.40 2.45 -6.60
C SER A 156 -13.36 2.37 -7.79
N CYS A 157 -13.48 1.19 -8.40
CA CYS A 157 -14.45 0.89 -9.44
C CYS A 157 -15.40 -0.20 -8.93
N ILE A 158 -16.50 0.20 -8.27
CA ILE A 158 -17.48 -0.71 -7.66
C ILE A 158 -18.35 -1.42 -8.72
N ASN A 159 -18.47 -0.85 -9.93
CA ASN A 159 -19.18 -1.45 -11.05
C ASN A 159 -18.30 -1.39 -12.30
N ALA A 160 -17.33 -2.28 -12.38
CA ALA A 160 -16.40 -2.42 -13.50
C ALA A 160 -16.98 -3.33 -14.62
N GLY A 161 -18.31 -3.35 -14.78
CA GLY A 161 -18.99 -4.17 -15.76
C GLY A 161 -19.22 -5.61 -15.32
N ARG A 162 -19.61 -6.44 -16.29
CA ARG A 162 -19.90 -7.86 -16.07
C ARG A 162 -18.64 -8.70 -16.11
N ARG A 163 -18.64 -9.80 -15.35
CA ARG A 163 -17.53 -10.75 -15.27
C ARG A 163 -17.24 -11.44 -16.60
N ASP A 164 -18.25 -11.72 -17.40
CA ASP A 164 -18.10 -12.33 -18.74
C ASP A 164 -17.44 -11.43 -19.79
N ALA A 165 -17.22 -10.14 -19.50
CA ALA A 165 -16.45 -9.25 -20.36
C ALA A 165 -14.95 -9.61 -20.41
N GLY A 166 -14.42 -10.28 -19.39
CA GLY A 166 -13.04 -10.77 -19.31
C GLY A 166 -11.94 -9.71 -19.20
N SER A 167 -12.30 -8.42 -19.32
CA SER A 167 -11.37 -7.32 -19.12
C SER A 167 -12.08 -6.01 -18.80
N TYR A 168 -11.37 -5.11 -18.14
CA TYR A 168 -11.84 -3.75 -17.87
C TYR A 168 -10.69 -2.75 -17.88
N PHE A 169 -10.90 -1.62 -18.54
CA PHE A 169 -9.93 -0.52 -18.63
C PHE A 169 -10.29 0.60 -17.65
N ILE A 170 -9.34 0.98 -16.81
CA ILE A 170 -9.48 2.07 -15.86
C ILE A 170 -8.61 3.24 -16.33
N GLY A 171 -9.27 4.32 -16.76
CA GLY A 171 -8.58 5.57 -17.08
C GLY A 171 -7.98 6.20 -15.83
N LEU A 172 -6.70 6.55 -15.90
CA LEU A 172 -5.97 7.23 -14.82
C LEU A 172 -5.37 8.53 -15.35
N ARG A 173 -5.21 9.51 -14.46
CA ARG A 173 -4.41 10.69 -14.77
C ARG A 173 -2.93 10.31 -14.81
N GLU A 174 -2.16 11.06 -15.59
CA GLU A 174 -0.73 10.82 -15.82
C GLU A 174 0.10 10.79 -14.53
N ASP A 175 -0.27 11.60 -13.52
CA ASP A 175 0.38 11.62 -12.21
C ASP A 175 0.24 10.31 -11.43
N TYR A 176 -0.86 9.57 -11.61
CA TYR A 176 -1.06 8.26 -10.98
C TYR A 176 -0.41 7.11 -11.77
N LEU A 177 -0.24 7.28 -13.10
CA LEU A 177 0.29 6.24 -13.98
C LEU A 177 1.77 5.95 -13.80
N GLU A 178 2.53 6.94 -13.32
CA GLU A 178 3.97 6.81 -13.05
C GLU A 178 4.28 6.42 -11.60
N GLU A 179 3.28 6.34 -10.74
CA GLU A 179 3.44 5.90 -9.35
C GLU A 179 3.27 4.38 -9.22
N PRO A 180 3.77 3.76 -8.12
CA PRO A 180 3.41 2.40 -7.77
C PRO A 180 1.89 2.22 -7.69
N ILE A 181 1.37 1.21 -8.38
CA ILE A 181 -0.06 0.88 -8.37
C ILE A 181 -0.23 -0.55 -7.88
N GLU A 182 -1.05 -0.73 -6.85
CA GLU A 182 -1.38 -2.04 -6.27
C GLU A 182 -2.82 -2.37 -6.61
N ALA A 183 -3.06 -3.44 -7.37
CA ALA A 183 -4.38 -3.74 -7.92
C ALA A 183 -5.04 -4.96 -7.27
N TYR A 184 -6.35 -4.82 -7.05
CA TYR A 184 -7.19 -5.86 -6.47
C TYR A 184 -8.49 -5.98 -7.24
N ILE A 185 -9.04 -7.20 -7.24
CA ILE A 185 -10.31 -7.51 -7.88
C ILE A 185 -11.15 -8.41 -6.97
N CYS A 186 -12.47 -8.19 -6.97
CA CYS A 186 -13.44 -9.13 -6.45
C CYS A 186 -14.72 -9.09 -7.28
N PHE A 187 -15.59 -10.07 -7.07
CA PHE A 187 -16.81 -10.25 -7.84
C PHE A 187 -18.01 -10.26 -6.90
N ARG A 188 -19.07 -9.56 -7.28
CA ARG A 188 -20.34 -9.52 -6.55
C ARG A 188 -21.43 -10.12 -7.43
N ALA A 189 -22.23 -11.04 -6.90
CA ALA A 189 -23.35 -11.61 -7.63
C ALA A 189 -24.30 -10.50 -8.13
N ALA A 190 -24.91 -10.70 -9.31
CA ALA A 190 -25.83 -9.72 -9.90
C ALA A 190 -27.03 -9.40 -8.99
N ASP A 191 -27.48 -10.38 -8.19
CA ASP A 191 -28.54 -10.20 -7.19
C ASP A 191 -28.06 -9.53 -5.89
N GLY A 192 -26.76 -9.27 -5.77
CA GLY A 192 -26.11 -8.59 -4.66
C GLY A 192 -25.97 -9.42 -3.38
N LYS A 193 -26.32 -10.72 -3.39
CA LYS A 193 -26.37 -11.57 -2.18
C LYS A 193 -25.09 -12.34 -1.87
N ALA A 194 -24.17 -12.45 -2.82
CA ALA A 194 -22.88 -13.10 -2.63
C ALA A 194 -21.75 -12.20 -3.14
N ILE A 195 -20.58 -12.37 -2.54
CA ILE A 195 -19.33 -11.71 -2.97
C ILE A 195 -18.19 -12.71 -2.89
N SER A 196 -17.16 -12.54 -3.72
CA SER A 196 -15.95 -13.35 -3.68
C SER A 196 -14.96 -12.81 -2.66
N ASN A 197 -13.98 -13.66 -2.31
CA ASN A 197 -12.75 -13.16 -1.70
C ASN A 197 -12.03 -12.20 -2.65
N SER A 198 -11.36 -11.20 -2.09
CA SER A 198 -10.53 -10.29 -2.88
C SER A 198 -9.27 -10.98 -3.33
N ALA A 199 -8.92 -10.82 -4.59
CA ALA A 199 -7.67 -11.30 -5.15
C ALA A 199 -6.74 -10.12 -5.45
N TYR A 200 -5.48 -10.28 -5.04
CA TYR A 200 -4.41 -9.37 -5.43
C TYR A 200 -3.96 -9.73 -6.85
N VAL A 201 -4.03 -8.76 -7.77
CA VAL A 201 -3.72 -8.97 -9.19
C VAL A 201 -2.23 -8.77 -9.44
N GLY A 202 -1.63 -7.79 -8.76
CA GLY A 202 -0.22 -7.48 -8.89
C GLY A 202 0.08 -6.00 -8.69
N ASN A 203 1.37 -5.69 -8.88
CA ASN A 203 1.94 -4.36 -8.78
C ASN A 203 2.34 -3.86 -10.18
N LEU A 204 2.11 -2.58 -10.45
CA LEU A 204 2.72 -1.84 -11.56
C LEU A 204 3.69 -0.79 -11.00
N ASN A 205 4.78 -0.57 -11.74
CA ASN A 205 5.83 0.42 -11.45
C ASN A 205 6.68 0.16 -10.18
N GLY A 206 6.61 -1.03 -9.59
CA GLY A 206 7.52 -1.50 -8.54
C GLY A 206 7.07 -1.21 -7.10
N GLU A 207 7.86 -1.68 -6.12
CA GLU A 207 7.62 -1.40 -4.70
C GLU A 207 7.93 0.06 -4.32
N ILE A 208 7.36 0.50 -3.20
CA ILE A 208 7.62 1.84 -2.64
C ILE A 208 9.06 1.90 -2.14
N GLU A 209 9.95 2.53 -2.90
CA GLU A 209 11.25 2.93 -2.39
C GLU A 209 11.06 3.93 -1.23
N SER A 210 11.72 3.68 -0.10
CA SER A 210 11.79 4.64 1.02
C SER A 210 12.21 6.02 0.51
N PRO A 211 11.76 7.15 1.11
CA PRO A 211 12.27 8.47 0.74
C PRO A 211 13.80 8.56 0.75
N GLU A 212 14.45 7.80 1.64
CA GLU A 212 15.91 7.67 1.71
C GLU A 212 16.47 6.89 0.52
N GLU A 213 15.86 5.76 0.16
CA GLU A 213 16.24 4.95 -1.01
C GLU A 213 16.02 5.74 -2.30
N ARG A 214 14.91 6.46 -2.42
CA ARG A 214 14.61 7.33 -3.56
C ARG A 214 15.63 8.47 -3.67
N ALA A 215 16.07 9.04 -2.54
CA ALA A 215 17.11 10.06 -2.51
C ALA A 215 18.49 9.48 -2.88
N GLN A 216 18.81 8.27 -2.39
CA GLN A 216 20.03 7.55 -2.74
C GLN A 216 20.06 7.17 -4.23
N ASN A 217 18.96 6.64 -4.76
CA ASN A 217 18.78 6.31 -6.18
C ASN A 217 18.90 7.56 -7.06
N LYS A 218 18.25 8.68 -6.70
CA LYS A 218 18.45 9.95 -7.42
C LYS A 218 19.90 10.42 -7.41
N LYS A 219 20.58 10.31 -6.27
CA LYS A 219 22.00 10.67 -6.13
C LYS A 219 22.89 9.74 -6.97
N TYR A 220 22.61 8.44 -6.97
CA TYR A 220 23.30 7.46 -7.81
C TYR A 220 23.11 7.76 -9.30
N GLN A 221 21.87 7.97 -9.75
CA GLN A 221 21.56 8.30 -11.14
C GLN A 221 22.26 9.58 -11.62
N LEU A 222 22.30 10.63 -10.79
CA LEU A 222 22.97 11.88 -11.12
C LEU A 222 24.49 11.69 -11.25
N ILE A 223 25.10 10.90 -10.36
CA ILE A 223 26.53 10.56 -10.43
C ILE A 223 26.82 9.67 -11.64
N LYS A 224 25.91 8.73 -11.96
CA LYS A 224 26.05 7.84 -13.12
C LYS A 224 25.98 8.61 -14.43
N GLN A 225 25.04 9.53 -14.58
CA GLN A 225 24.97 10.44 -15.74
C GLN A 225 26.26 11.25 -15.92
N ARG A 226 26.82 11.80 -14.83
CA ARG A 226 28.10 12.52 -14.88
C ARG A 226 29.25 11.60 -15.25
N PHE A 227 29.28 10.39 -14.68
CA PHE A 227 30.29 9.39 -14.97
C PHE A 227 30.27 8.97 -16.43
N ASP A 228 29.10 8.72 -17.03
CA ASP A 228 28.99 8.27 -18.41
C ASP A 228 29.55 9.31 -19.41
N VAL A 229 29.35 10.60 -19.14
CA VAL A 229 29.96 11.69 -19.93
C VAL A 229 31.47 11.76 -19.72
N VAL A 230 31.94 11.68 -18.47
CA VAL A 230 33.38 11.73 -18.17
C VAL A 230 34.11 10.50 -18.72
N GLU A 231 33.48 9.33 -18.66
CA GLU A 231 33.99 8.07 -19.22
C GLU A 231 34.08 8.16 -20.74
N SER A 232 33.07 8.71 -21.42
CA SER A 232 33.14 8.92 -22.87
C SER A 232 34.30 9.84 -23.25
N ASP A 233 34.48 10.95 -22.54
CA ASP A 233 35.55 11.92 -22.81
C ASP A 233 36.94 11.32 -22.53
N TYR A 234 37.07 10.55 -21.44
CA TYR A 234 38.30 9.85 -21.05
C TYR A 234 38.73 8.83 -22.10
N LEU A 235 37.79 7.97 -22.52
CA LEU A 235 38.03 6.94 -23.52
C LEU A 235 38.32 7.55 -24.89
N GLN A 236 37.69 8.66 -25.24
CA GLN A 236 37.96 9.38 -26.48
C GLN A 236 39.38 9.98 -26.48
N GLN A 237 39.79 10.66 -25.41
CA GLN A 237 41.15 11.18 -25.29
C GLN A 237 42.23 10.08 -25.30
N LEU A 238 41.94 8.91 -24.73
CA LEU A 238 42.82 7.75 -24.83
C LEU A 238 42.93 7.22 -26.26
N LYS A 239 41.82 7.16 -27.00
CA LYS A 239 41.83 6.73 -28.42
C LYS A 239 42.62 7.69 -29.29
N ASP A 240 42.40 8.99 -29.13
CA ASP A 240 43.08 10.04 -29.91
C ASP A 240 44.59 10.02 -29.69
N ASN A 241 45.05 9.56 -28.53
CA ASN A 241 46.45 9.42 -28.16
C ASN A 241 47.01 7.98 -28.27
N TRP A 242 46.39 7.10 -29.06
CA TRP A 242 46.81 5.70 -29.25
C TRP A 242 47.04 4.91 -27.94
N GLY A 243 46.28 5.23 -26.89
CA GLY A 243 46.38 4.61 -25.57
C GLY A 243 47.53 5.12 -24.70
N GLN A 244 48.28 6.13 -25.14
CA GLN A 244 49.32 6.76 -24.34
C GLN A 244 48.75 7.85 -23.44
N ARG A 245 49.20 7.90 -22.18
CA ARG A 245 48.81 8.95 -21.22
C ARG A 245 49.20 10.33 -21.74
N VAL A 246 48.24 11.24 -21.78
CA VAL A 246 48.46 12.64 -22.17
C VAL A 246 48.97 13.41 -20.95
N ASP A 247 50.20 13.91 -20.94
CA ASP A 247 50.72 14.73 -19.82
C ASP A 247 50.23 16.19 -19.89
N SER A 248 48.91 16.36 -19.85
CA SER A 248 48.28 17.67 -19.75
C SER A 248 47.56 17.81 -18.41
N LYS A 249 47.51 19.04 -17.88
CA LYS A 249 46.74 19.34 -16.66
C LYS A 249 45.26 19.02 -16.83
N ALA A 250 44.72 19.20 -18.04
CA ALA A 250 43.33 18.88 -18.36
C ALA A 250 43.08 17.37 -18.29
N PHE A 251 43.95 16.55 -18.89
CA PHE A 251 43.84 15.10 -18.85
C PHE A 251 43.98 14.55 -17.42
N ARG A 252 44.94 15.05 -16.63
CA ARG A 252 45.09 14.66 -15.21
C ARG A 252 43.86 14.97 -14.36
N ASN A 253 43.19 16.10 -14.62
CA ASN A 253 41.94 16.43 -13.92
C ASN A 253 40.80 15.49 -14.33
N LEU A 254 40.71 15.16 -15.61
CA LEU A 254 39.69 14.27 -16.16
C LEU A 254 39.87 12.82 -15.67
N GLU A 255 41.10 12.29 -15.69
CA GLU A 255 41.45 10.97 -15.13
C GLU A 255 41.10 10.91 -13.64
N LYS A 256 41.43 11.95 -12.87
CA LYS A 256 41.08 12.03 -11.46
C LYS A 256 39.57 12.11 -11.23
N GLU A 257 38.84 12.86 -12.06
CA GLU A 257 37.37 12.93 -11.98
C GLU A 257 36.74 11.56 -12.30
N TYR A 258 37.22 10.88 -13.34
CA TYR A 258 36.82 9.51 -13.70
C TYR A 258 37.04 8.53 -12.53
N GLU A 259 38.23 8.49 -11.94
CA GLU A 259 38.53 7.60 -10.80
C GLU A 259 37.65 7.90 -9.58
N VAL A 260 37.44 9.18 -9.26
CA VAL A 260 36.59 9.59 -8.13
C VAL A 260 35.13 9.19 -8.36
N LEU A 261 34.60 9.41 -9.56
CA LEU A 261 33.22 9.04 -9.89
C LEU A 261 33.04 7.52 -9.92
N LYS A 262 34.01 6.78 -10.48
CA LYS A 262 34.04 5.32 -10.46
C LYS A 262 34.00 4.78 -9.02
N ASN A 263 34.89 5.26 -8.16
CA ASN A 263 34.92 4.87 -6.74
C ASN A 263 33.60 5.21 -6.03
N LYS A 264 33.00 6.37 -6.31
CA LYS A 264 31.70 6.74 -5.74
C LYS A 264 30.60 5.77 -6.17
N LEU A 265 30.55 5.40 -7.45
CA LEU A 265 29.54 4.47 -7.97
C LEU A 265 29.70 3.04 -7.42
N GLU A 266 30.91 2.62 -7.09
CA GLU A 266 31.17 1.31 -6.46
C GLU A 266 30.66 1.23 -5.01
N HIS A 267 30.63 2.35 -4.29
CA HIS A 267 30.34 2.38 -2.85
C HIS A 267 28.99 3.05 -2.50
N LEU A 268 28.28 3.60 -3.49
CA LEU A 268 26.96 4.20 -3.28
C LEU A 268 25.87 3.11 -3.24
N PRO A 269 25.01 3.08 -2.20
CA PRO A 269 23.78 2.30 -2.25
C PRO A 269 22.84 2.88 -3.33
N GLY A 270 22.11 2.01 -4.04
CA GLY A 270 21.21 2.39 -5.13
C GLY A 270 21.60 1.91 -6.53
N LYS A 271 22.57 0.98 -6.64
CA LYS A 271 22.82 0.25 -7.88
C LYS A 271 21.53 -0.55 -8.22
N PRO A 272 20.93 -0.37 -9.41
CA PRO A 272 19.81 -1.21 -9.82
C PRO A 272 20.29 -2.66 -9.85
N GLY A 273 19.57 -3.53 -9.15
CA GLY A 273 19.71 -4.98 -9.22
C GLY A 273 19.22 -5.52 -10.55
#